data_AF-A0A336N7S0-F1
#
_entry.id   AF-A0A336N7S0-F1
#
_cell.length_a   1.000
_cell.length_b   1.000
_cell.length_c   1.000
_cell.angle_alpha   90.00
_cell.angle_beta   90.00
_cell.angle_gamma   90.00
#
_symmetry.space_group_name_H-M   'P 1'
#
loop_
_entity.id
_entity.type
_entity.pdbx_description
1 polymer ?
#
loop_
_entity_poly.entity_id
_entity_poly.type
_entity_poly.pdbx_seq_one_letter_code
_entity_poly.pdbx_strand_id
1 'polypeptide(L)'
;MQKLPYRAIVSDMDGTLLNGDHVVGDFTAQTLERLYDSKVDIVLATGRNYFDVSSILKKTKVKEAVLITSNGAQAHNLQGELLLNNSLPEEIAYQVMNLPFDDTRVCVNSYQADGWFINKDIPELYKYHKDSGFMYDVVDFKQHHGRDTEKVFLLPAHRQIWWNWNINCAIVSVRKLASPIPRRVAWK
;
A
#
# COMPACT_ATOMS: atom_id res chain seq x y z
N MET A 1 -32.33 15.03 7.20
CA MET A 1 -31.41 13.88 7.05
C MET A 1 -31.12 13.32 8.42
N GLN A 2 -31.30 12.02 8.63
CA GLN A 2 -30.94 11.37 9.89
C GLN A 2 -29.43 11.45 10.07
N LYS A 3 -28.97 11.93 11.22
CA LYS A 3 -27.54 11.99 11.53
C LYS A 3 -27.04 10.57 11.76
N LEU A 4 -26.21 10.06 10.87
CA LEU A 4 -25.59 8.74 11.04
C LEU A 4 -24.71 8.75 12.31
N PRO A 5 -24.63 7.64 13.05
CA PRO A 5 -23.84 7.55 14.28
C PRO A 5 -22.33 7.67 14.02
N TYR A 6 -21.89 7.44 12.78
CA TYR A 6 -20.51 7.52 12.36
C TYR A 6 -20.36 8.53 11.23
N ARG A 7 -19.24 9.26 11.25
CA ARG A 7 -18.88 10.25 10.22
C ARG A 7 -17.94 9.70 9.16
N ALA A 8 -17.26 8.60 9.45
CA ALA A 8 -16.28 7.99 8.57
C ALA A 8 -16.34 6.47 8.69
N ILE A 9 -15.94 5.79 7.62
CA ILE A 9 -15.60 4.37 7.63
C ILE A 9 -14.13 4.19 7.26
N VAL A 10 -13.46 3.27 7.96
CA VAL A 10 -12.08 2.89 7.67
C VAL A 10 -12.08 1.38 7.46
N SER A 11 -11.59 0.91 6.32
CA SER A 11 -11.59 -0.51 6.00
C SER A 11 -10.28 -0.95 5.37
N ASP A 12 -9.81 -2.13 5.78
CA ASP A 12 -8.77 -2.83 5.04
C ASP A 12 -9.30 -3.37 3.70
N MET A 13 -8.42 -3.68 2.77
CA MET A 13 -8.79 -4.16 1.43
C MET A 13 -8.72 -5.68 1.30
N ASP A 14 -7.51 -6.23 1.29
CA ASP A 14 -7.29 -7.66 1.05
C ASP A 14 -7.83 -8.51 2.21
N GLY A 15 -8.67 -9.50 1.90
CA GLY A 15 -9.32 -10.33 2.92
C GLY A 15 -10.38 -9.60 3.76
N THR A 16 -10.71 -8.34 3.44
CA THR A 16 -11.72 -7.54 4.14
C THR A 16 -12.76 -6.95 3.17
N LEU A 17 -12.40 -5.92 2.41
CA LEU A 17 -13.31 -5.26 1.46
C LEU A 17 -13.37 -5.97 0.10
N LEU A 18 -12.25 -6.56 -0.32
CA LEU A 18 -12.14 -7.30 -1.57
C LEU A 18 -12.64 -8.73 -1.40
N ASN A 19 -13.27 -9.28 -2.44
CA ASN A 19 -13.68 -10.67 -2.49
C ASN A 19 -12.50 -11.61 -2.80
N GLY A 20 -12.76 -12.91 -2.92
CA GLY A 20 -11.74 -13.92 -3.24
C GLY A 20 -11.04 -13.74 -4.58
N ASP A 21 -11.61 -12.95 -5.49
CA ASP A 21 -11.01 -12.59 -6.78
C ASP A 21 -10.23 -11.27 -6.72
N HIS A 22 -10.00 -10.73 -5.52
CA HIS A 22 -9.34 -9.44 -5.27
C HIS A 22 -10.00 -8.24 -5.96
N VAL A 23 -11.32 -8.31 -6.17
CA VAL A 23 -12.12 -7.21 -6.72
C VAL A 23 -13.17 -6.72 -5.73
N VAL A 24 -13.62 -5.48 -5.92
CA VAL A 24 -14.80 -4.96 -5.23
C VAL A 24 -16.03 -5.53 -5.92
N GLY A 25 -16.78 -6.38 -5.22
CA GLY A 25 -18.04 -6.92 -5.73
C GLY A 25 -19.17 -5.87 -5.76
N ASP A 26 -20.20 -6.12 -6.55
CA ASP A 26 -21.30 -5.18 -6.79
C ASP A 26 -21.98 -4.70 -5.49
N PHE A 27 -22.21 -5.60 -4.54
CA PHE A 27 -22.78 -5.26 -3.25
C PHE A 27 -21.91 -4.27 -2.46
N THR A 28 -20.59 -4.52 -2.43
CA THR A 28 -19.63 -3.64 -1.74
C THR A 28 -19.55 -2.28 -2.45
N ALA A 29 -19.47 -2.28 -3.78
CA ALA A 29 -19.48 -1.05 -4.57
C ALA A 29 -20.72 -0.19 -4.29
N GLN A 30 -21.91 -0.79 -4.37
CA GLN A 30 -23.17 -0.10 -4.08
C GLN A 30 -23.23 0.42 -2.63
N THR A 31 -22.65 -0.32 -1.68
CA THR A 31 -22.58 0.11 -0.28
C THR A 31 -21.67 1.32 -0.11
N LEU A 32 -20.49 1.33 -0.75
CA LEU A 32 -19.58 2.47 -0.74
C LEU A 32 -20.23 3.71 -1.40
N GLU A 33 -20.95 3.52 -2.50
CA GLU A 33 -21.71 4.60 -3.16
C GLU A 33 -22.77 5.21 -2.24
N ARG A 34 -23.54 4.38 -1.53
CA ARG A 34 -24.56 4.85 -0.56
C ARG A 34 -23.94 5.62 0.61
N LEU A 35 -22.78 5.18 1.11
CA LEU A 35 -22.05 5.86 2.17
C LEU A 35 -21.53 7.23 1.69
N TYR A 36 -20.98 7.28 0.48
CA TYR A 36 -20.54 8.51 -0.17
C TYR A 36 -21.69 9.51 -0.35
N ASP A 37 -22.83 9.07 -0.88
CA ASP A 37 -24.04 9.90 -1.03
C ASP A 37 -24.56 10.42 0.31
N SER A 38 -24.40 9.63 1.37
CA SER A 38 -24.77 9.99 2.74
C SER A 38 -23.76 10.88 3.45
N LYS A 39 -22.71 11.35 2.76
CA LYS A 39 -21.64 12.20 3.30
C LYS A 39 -20.86 11.56 4.45
N VAL A 40 -20.67 10.25 4.37
CA VAL A 40 -19.74 9.51 5.24
C VAL A 40 -18.37 9.49 4.57
N ASP A 41 -17.33 9.90 5.30
CA ASP A 41 -15.96 9.89 4.80
C ASP A 41 -15.48 8.45 4.59
N ILE A 42 -14.95 8.15 3.40
CA ILE A 42 -14.44 6.81 3.06
C ILE A 42 -12.92 6.82 3.15
N VAL A 43 -12.36 5.95 3.99
CA VAL A 43 -10.92 5.75 4.14
C VAL A 43 -10.60 4.28 3.89
N LEU A 44 -9.76 3.99 2.91
CA LEU A 44 -9.25 2.64 2.68
C LEU A 44 -7.80 2.57 3.17
N ALA A 45 -7.47 1.54 3.94
CA ALA A 45 -6.13 1.32 4.47
C ALA A 45 -5.59 -0.01 3.96
N THR A 46 -4.38 -0.03 3.39
CA THR A 46 -3.84 -1.26 2.78
C THR A 46 -2.32 -1.23 2.70
N GLY A 47 -1.74 -2.42 2.57
CA GLY A 47 -0.32 -2.61 2.27
C GLY A 47 0.05 -2.48 0.79
N ARG A 48 -0.94 -2.37 -0.09
CA ARG A 48 -0.74 -2.10 -1.52
C ARG A 48 -0.21 -0.68 -1.75
N ASN A 49 0.47 -0.48 -2.87
CA ASN A 49 0.84 0.86 -3.34
C ASN A 49 -0.41 1.61 -3.83
N TYR A 50 -0.27 2.92 -4.05
CA TYR A 50 -1.36 3.78 -4.53
C TYR A 50 -1.93 3.37 -5.90
N PHE A 51 -1.08 2.98 -6.85
CA PHE A 51 -1.52 2.66 -8.22
C PHE A 51 -2.46 1.44 -8.25
N ASP A 52 -2.14 0.39 -7.50
CA ASP A 52 -2.97 -0.81 -7.38
C ASP A 52 -4.35 -0.48 -6.80
N VAL A 53 -4.41 0.34 -5.75
CA VAL A 53 -5.66 0.66 -5.04
C VAL A 53 -6.55 1.60 -5.84
N SER A 54 -5.94 2.64 -6.44
CA SER A 54 -6.68 3.61 -7.24
C SER A 54 -7.39 2.96 -8.43
N SER A 55 -6.78 1.93 -9.04
CA SER A 55 -7.38 1.18 -10.14
C SER A 55 -8.68 0.46 -9.76
N ILE A 56 -8.76 -0.04 -8.52
CA ILE A 56 -9.92 -0.78 -8.00
C ILE A 56 -11.12 0.15 -7.81
N LEU A 57 -10.89 1.33 -7.24
CA LEU A 57 -11.97 2.28 -6.94
C LEU A 57 -12.50 3.03 -8.16
N LYS A 58 -11.71 3.13 -9.24
CA LYS A 58 -12.17 3.69 -10.54
C LYS A 58 -13.42 2.97 -11.10
N LYS A 59 -13.71 1.75 -10.63
CA LYS A 59 -14.91 0.98 -11.03
C LYS A 59 -16.18 1.39 -10.27
N THR A 60 -16.07 2.23 -9.25
CA THR A 60 -17.19 2.72 -8.42
C THR A 60 -17.53 4.18 -8.75
N LYS A 61 -18.71 4.67 -8.35
CA LYS A 61 -19.07 6.09 -8.48
C LYS A 61 -18.52 6.99 -7.37
N VAL A 62 -17.74 6.45 -6.44
CA VAL A 62 -17.15 7.22 -5.34
C VAL A 62 -16.11 8.19 -5.91
N LYS A 63 -16.30 9.49 -5.64
CA LYS A 63 -15.41 10.55 -6.14
C LYS A 63 -14.42 11.08 -5.11
N GLU A 64 -14.68 10.84 -3.83
CA GLU A 64 -13.83 11.27 -2.72
C GLU A 64 -13.60 10.09 -1.77
N ALA A 65 -12.34 9.77 -1.55
CA ALA A 65 -11.89 8.82 -0.55
C ALA A 65 -10.42 9.12 -0.21
N VAL A 66 -9.99 8.71 0.98
CA VAL A 66 -8.57 8.72 1.38
C VAL A 66 -8.03 7.30 1.28
N LEU A 67 -6.89 7.14 0.60
CA LEU A 67 -6.19 5.89 0.40
C LEU A 67 -4.91 5.89 1.24
N ILE A 68 -4.95 5.23 2.38
CA ILE A 68 -3.78 4.94 3.22
C ILE A 68 -3.10 3.70 2.62
N THR A 69 -1.88 3.88 2.13
CA THR A 69 -1.15 2.90 1.30
C THR A 69 0.20 2.57 1.92
N SER A 70 0.84 1.51 1.43
CA SER A 70 2.15 1.05 1.91
C SER A 70 2.18 0.91 3.44
N ASN A 71 1.11 0.34 4.02
CA ASN A 71 0.92 0.16 5.47
C ASN A 71 0.92 1.48 6.27
N GLY A 72 0.48 2.57 5.66
CA GLY A 72 0.41 3.89 6.27
C GLY A 72 1.65 4.76 6.09
N ALA A 73 2.61 4.33 5.27
CA ALA A 73 3.72 5.19 4.86
C ALA A 73 3.24 6.38 4.01
N GLN A 74 2.16 6.21 3.25
CA GLN A 74 1.57 7.29 2.45
C GLN A 74 0.05 7.35 2.59
N ALA A 75 -0.51 8.54 2.36
CA ALA A 75 -1.93 8.73 2.15
C ALA A 75 -2.17 9.64 0.95
N HIS A 76 -3.10 9.24 0.08
CA HIS A 76 -3.51 10.00 -1.10
C HIS A 76 -5.02 10.20 -1.14
N ASN A 77 -5.50 11.23 -1.83
CA ASN A 77 -6.90 11.25 -2.29
C ASN A 77 -7.06 10.49 -3.62
N LEU A 78 -8.30 10.36 -4.11
CA LEU A 78 -8.59 9.70 -5.38
C LEU A 78 -8.06 10.44 -6.62
N GLN A 79 -7.72 11.71 -6.48
CA GLN A 79 -7.12 12.53 -7.52
C GLN A 79 -5.60 12.37 -7.59
N GLY A 80 -5.01 11.61 -6.66
CA GLY A 80 -3.56 11.37 -6.58
C GLY A 80 -2.79 12.47 -5.83
N GLU A 81 -3.47 13.37 -5.15
CA GLU A 81 -2.81 14.33 -4.26
C GLU A 81 -2.26 13.61 -3.03
N LEU A 82 -0.98 13.82 -2.75
CA LEU A 82 -0.29 13.29 -1.57
C LEU A 82 -0.68 14.09 -0.33
N LEU A 83 -1.47 13.46 0.55
CA LEU A 83 -1.94 14.05 1.81
C LEU A 83 -0.97 13.80 2.97
N LEU A 84 -0.26 12.68 2.93
CA LEU A 84 0.73 12.30 3.94
C LEU A 84 1.85 11.50 3.29
N ASN A 85 3.09 11.85 3.61
CA ASN A 85 4.29 11.10 3.28
C ASN A 85 5.12 10.87 4.53
N ASN A 86 5.33 9.61 4.87
CA ASN A 86 6.13 9.14 5.98
C ASN A 86 7.09 8.04 5.50
N SER A 87 7.83 8.35 4.43
CA SER A 87 8.91 7.50 3.91
C SER A 87 10.00 7.27 4.97
N LEU A 88 10.67 6.14 4.86
CA LEU A 88 11.85 5.82 5.66
C LEU A 88 12.96 6.84 5.38
N PRO A 89 13.74 7.25 6.39
CA PRO A 89 14.99 7.97 6.14
C PRO A 89 15.88 7.20 5.17
N GLU A 90 16.47 7.89 4.20
CA GLU A 90 17.20 7.27 3.10
C GLU A 90 18.31 6.33 3.60
N GLU A 91 19.09 6.74 4.59
CA GLU A 91 20.19 5.94 5.11
C GLU A 91 19.68 4.65 5.76
N ILE A 92 18.53 4.71 6.44
CA ILE A 92 17.89 3.54 7.05
C ILE A 92 17.37 2.61 5.96
N ALA A 93 16.68 3.15 4.95
CA ALA A 93 16.19 2.35 3.83
C ALA A 93 17.35 1.63 3.11
N TYR A 94 18.42 2.36 2.80
CA TYR A 94 19.62 1.80 2.17
C TYR A 94 20.26 0.68 3.02
N GLN A 95 20.37 0.89 4.34
CA GLN A 95 20.87 -0.13 5.26
C GLN A 95 19.99 -1.38 5.28
N VAL A 96 18.66 -1.22 5.37
CA VAL A 96 17.71 -2.32 5.41
C VAL A 96 17.74 -3.13 4.10
N MET A 97 17.80 -2.46 2.94
CA MET A 97 17.90 -3.13 1.63
C MET A 97 19.18 -3.95 1.47
N ASN A 98 20.25 -3.57 2.18
CA ASN A 98 21.58 -4.18 2.11
C ASN A 98 21.94 -5.03 3.33
N LEU A 99 20.99 -5.34 4.22
CA LEU A 99 21.23 -6.26 5.33
C LEU A 99 21.71 -7.62 4.80
N PRO A 100 22.58 -8.34 5.52
CA PRO A 100 22.94 -9.70 5.13
C PRO A 100 21.72 -10.63 5.14
N PHE A 101 21.43 -11.29 4.03
CA PHE A 101 20.39 -12.31 3.91
C PHE A 101 20.84 -13.44 2.97
N ASP A 102 20.10 -14.54 3.00
CA ASP A 102 20.29 -15.66 2.08
C ASP A 102 19.43 -15.44 0.83
N ASP A 103 20.08 -15.01 -0.25
CA ASP A 103 19.45 -14.65 -1.54
C ASP A 103 18.87 -15.86 -2.30
N THR A 104 19.17 -17.08 -1.83
CA THR A 104 18.53 -18.31 -2.30
C THR A 104 17.17 -18.54 -1.65
N ARG A 105 16.93 -17.93 -0.49
CA ARG A 105 15.69 -18.09 0.29
C ARG A 105 14.77 -16.88 0.25
N VAL A 106 15.31 -15.68 0.14
CA VAL A 106 14.52 -14.44 0.14
C VAL A 106 14.95 -13.47 -0.96
N CYS A 107 13.99 -12.72 -1.49
CA CYS A 107 14.23 -11.54 -2.30
C CYS A 107 13.77 -10.28 -1.55
N VAL A 108 14.52 -9.21 -1.74
CA VAL A 108 14.27 -7.88 -1.16
C VAL A 108 13.50 -7.06 -2.18
N ASN A 109 12.44 -6.41 -1.71
CA ASN A 109 11.60 -5.53 -2.50
C ASN A 109 11.52 -4.17 -1.81
N SER A 110 11.49 -3.10 -2.60
CA SER A 110 11.33 -1.74 -2.13
C SER A 110 10.23 -1.04 -2.91
N TYR A 111 9.25 -0.46 -2.23
CA TYR A 111 8.37 0.55 -2.81
C TYR A 111 8.95 1.93 -2.54
N GLN A 112 9.19 2.67 -3.60
CA GLN A 112 9.72 4.02 -3.60
C GLN A 112 8.81 4.91 -4.46
N ALA A 113 8.88 6.22 -4.27
CA ALA A 113 8.00 7.16 -4.97
C ALA A 113 8.07 7.03 -6.51
N ASP A 114 9.19 6.58 -7.05
CA ASP A 114 9.46 6.43 -8.48
C ASP A 114 9.29 5.00 -9.00
N GLY A 115 9.01 4.01 -8.15
CA GLY A 115 8.79 2.66 -8.62
C GLY A 115 8.86 1.58 -7.56
N TRP A 116 8.73 0.35 -8.03
CA TRP A 116 8.98 -0.84 -7.24
C TRP A 116 10.25 -1.51 -7.73
N PHE A 117 11.15 -1.79 -6.79
CA PHE A 117 12.45 -2.36 -7.08
C PHE A 117 12.61 -3.71 -6.39
N ILE A 118 13.26 -4.65 -7.06
CA ILE A 118 13.56 -5.99 -6.53
C ILE A 118 15.03 -6.33 -6.79
N ASN A 119 15.66 -7.06 -5.87
CA ASN A 119 17.07 -7.46 -6.02
C ASN A 119 17.29 -8.59 -7.03
N LYS A 120 16.24 -9.32 -7.39
CA LYS A 120 16.29 -10.51 -8.24
C LYS A 120 14.96 -10.68 -8.96
N ASP A 121 15.03 -11.06 -10.24
CA ASP A 121 13.84 -11.35 -11.02
C ASP A 121 13.06 -12.55 -10.46
N ILE A 122 11.74 -12.38 -10.29
CA ILE A 122 10.80 -13.42 -9.85
C ILE A 122 9.62 -13.43 -10.84
N PRO A 123 9.73 -14.15 -11.98
CA PRO A 123 8.72 -14.13 -13.04
C PRO A 123 7.30 -14.49 -12.58
N GLU A 124 7.18 -15.26 -11.50
CA GLU A 124 5.88 -15.58 -10.90
C GLU A 124 5.12 -14.36 -10.37
N LEU A 125 5.81 -13.27 -10.04
CA LEU A 125 5.17 -12.04 -9.58
C LEU A 125 4.43 -11.35 -10.72
N TYR A 126 4.84 -11.54 -11.99
CA TYR A 126 4.18 -10.91 -13.16
C TYR A 126 2.67 -11.13 -13.22
N LYS A 127 2.16 -12.25 -12.67
CA LYS A 127 0.73 -12.54 -12.66
C LYS A 127 -0.09 -11.59 -11.79
N TYR A 128 0.52 -10.95 -10.79
CA TYR A 128 -0.14 -10.05 -9.85
C TYR A 128 -0.23 -8.59 -10.33
N HIS A 129 0.47 -8.24 -11.42
CA HIS A 129 0.60 -6.86 -11.92
C HIS A 129 -0.06 -6.62 -13.27
N LYS A 130 -0.74 -7.64 -13.82
CA LYS A 130 -1.42 -7.55 -15.13
C LYS A 130 -2.49 -6.46 -15.18
N ASP A 131 -3.14 -6.17 -14.04
CA ASP A 131 -4.30 -5.27 -14.01
C ASP A 131 -3.94 -3.83 -13.67
N SER A 132 -2.86 -3.59 -12.91
CA SER A 132 -2.43 -2.23 -12.52
C SER A 132 -1.34 -1.66 -13.43
N GLY A 133 -0.60 -2.51 -14.15
CA GLY A 133 0.54 -2.10 -14.96
C GLY A 133 1.76 -1.67 -14.14
N PHE A 134 1.68 -1.77 -12.80
CA PHE A 134 2.77 -1.41 -11.89
C PHE A 134 3.72 -2.59 -11.74
N MET A 135 4.79 -2.60 -12.55
CA MET A 135 5.81 -3.64 -12.59
C MET A 135 7.04 -3.25 -11.77
N TYR A 136 7.83 -4.25 -11.39
CA TYR A 136 9.12 -4.01 -10.72
C TYR A 136 10.26 -3.85 -11.72
N ASP A 137 11.27 -3.11 -11.29
CA ASP A 137 12.59 -3.08 -11.91
C ASP A 137 13.58 -3.91 -11.08
N VAL A 138 14.40 -4.70 -11.76
CA VAL A 138 15.46 -5.49 -11.12
C VAL A 138 16.70 -4.62 -10.96
N VAL A 139 17.18 -4.44 -9.72
CA VAL A 139 18.30 -3.56 -9.39
C VAL A 139 19.31 -4.21 -8.45
N ASP A 140 20.55 -3.74 -8.48
CA ASP A 140 21.52 -4.00 -7.42
C ASP A 140 21.36 -2.94 -6.32
N PHE A 141 20.81 -3.30 -5.16
CA PHE A 141 20.60 -2.37 -4.05
C PHE A 141 21.88 -1.76 -3.47
N LYS A 142 23.06 -2.30 -3.78
CA LYS A 142 24.34 -1.67 -3.42
C LYS A 142 24.66 -0.46 -4.29
N GLN A 143 24.04 -0.37 -5.46
CA GLN A 143 24.20 0.71 -6.44
C GLN A 143 22.91 1.52 -6.63
N HIS A 144 21.87 1.20 -5.87
CA HIS A 144 20.56 1.87 -5.89
C HIS A 144 20.40 2.83 -4.72
N HIS A 145 19.52 3.82 -4.86
CA HIS A 145 19.26 4.80 -3.81
C HIS A 145 18.25 4.31 -2.77
N GLY A 146 18.33 4.88 -1.56
CA GLY A 146 17.32 4.70 -0.51
C GLY A 146 16.24 5.79 -0.46
N ARG A 147 16.33 6.81 -1.32
CA ARG A 147 15.39 7.95 -1.35
C ARG A 147 13.94 7.52 -1.47
N ASP A 148 13.08 8.28 -0.81
CA ASP A 148 11.62 8.19 -0.88
C ASP A 148 11.08 6.76 -0.72
N THR A 149 11.74 5.96 0.13
CA THR A 149 11.34 4.57 0.36
C THR A 149 10.15 4.51 1.30
N GLU A 150 9.01 4.10 0.76
CA GLU A 150 7.78 3.89 1.51
C GLU A 150 7.88 2.65 2.40
N LYS A 151 8.45 1.57 1.84
CA LYS A 151 8.48 0.25 2.48
C LYS A 151 9.54 -0.63 1.84
N VAL A 152 10.30 -1.33 2.69
CA VAL A 152 11.09 -2.51 2.30
C VAL A 152 10.39 -3.77 2.79
N PHE A 153 10.29 -4.79 1.95
CA PHE A 153 9.68 -6.07 2.30
C PHE A 153 10.42 -7.26 1.68
N LEU A 154 10.39 -8.37 2.40
CA LEU A 154 11.09 -9.59 2.04
C LEU A 154 10.07 -10.63 1.59
N LEU A 155 10.31 -11.23 0.43
CA LEU A 155 9.49 -12.31 -0.11
C LEU A 155 10.32 -13.59 -0.23
N PRO A 156 9.74 -14.80 -0.07
CA PRO A 156 10.47 -16.04 -0.28
C PRO A 156 10.89 -16.21 -1.74
N ALA A 157 12.14 -16.55 -2.03
CA ALA A 157 12.62 -16.74 -3.41
C ALA A 157 12.03 -18.00 -4.10
N HIS A 158 11.38 -18.91 -3.37
CA HIS A 158 10.80 -20.15 -3.90
C HIS A 158 9.30 -20.32 -3.64
N ARG A 159 8.62 -20.95 -4.60
CA ARG A 159 7.15 -21.10 -4.77
C ARG A 159 6.38 -21.73 -3.59
N GLN A 160 7.02 -22.46 -2.69
CA GLN A 160 6.30 -23.33 -1.76
C GLN A 160 5.61 -22.62 -0.57
N ILE A 161 5.82 -21.31 -0.39
CA ILE A 161 5.34 -20.56 0.79
C ILE A 161 4.22 -19.54 0.43
N TRP A 162 3.88 -19.38 -0.85
CA TRP A 162 3.02 -18.28 -1.32
C TRP A 162 1.50 -18.56 -1.25
N TRP A 163 1.09 -19.76 -0.85
CA TRP A 163 -0.33 -20.21 -0.89
C TRP A 163 -1.19 -19.69 0.27
N ASN A 164 -0.61 -19.08 1.30
CA ASN A 164 -1.34 -18.43 2.38
C ASN A 164 -1.05 -16.92 2.37
N TRP A 165 -1.75 -16.19 1.51
CA TRP A 165 -1.79 -14.73 1.54
C TRP A 165 -2.56 -14.26 2.79
N ASN A 166 -1.85 -14.26 3.91
CA ASN A 166 -2.16 -13.56 5.17
C ASN A 166 -0.83 -13.11 5.80
N ILE A 167 0.07 -12.60 4.96
CA ILE A 167 1.49 -12.50 5.30
C ILE A 167 1.71 -11.35 6.29
N ASN A 168 1.86 -11.74 7.56
CA ASN A 168 2.84 -11.16 8.48
C ASN A 168 4.21 -11.17 7.80
N CYS A 169 4.44 -10.22 6.89
CA CYS A 169 5.75 -9.95 6.35
C CYS A 169 6.56 -9.42 7.54
N ALA A 170 7.85 -9.72 7.61
CA ALA A 170 8.75 -8.88 8.39
C ALA A 170 8.78 -7.50 7.70
N ILE A 171 7.80 -6.67 8.04
CA ILE A 171 7.69 -5.28 7.60
C ILE A 171 8.56 -4.51 8.56
N VAL A 172 9.72 -4.07 8.08
CA VAL A 172 10.49 -3.06 8.82
C VAL A 172 9.83 -1.72 8.54
N SER A 173 8.76 -1.41 9.28
CA SER A 173 8.28 -0.05 9.44
C SER A 173 8.96 0.50 10.68
N VAL A 174 10.02 1.28 10.52
CA VAL A 174 10.69 1.92 11.66
C VAL A 174 9.73 2.94 12.28
N ARG A 175 9.11 2.59 13.41
CA ARG A 175 8.41 3.57 14.26
C ARG A 175 9.33 4.04 15.39
N LYS A 176 9.34 5.36 15.56
CA LYS A 176 9.91 6.23 16.61
C LYS A 176 11.39 6.61 16.45
N LEU A 177 11.61 7.92 16.27
CA LEU A 177 12.27 8.82 17.23
C LEU A 177 12.28 10.29 16.71
N ALA A 178 11.14 11.01 16.75
CA ALA A 178 11.11 12.48 16.89
C ALA A 178 9.67 13.06 16.92
N SER A 179 9.38 13.78 18.01
CA SER A 179 8.35 14.82 18.20
C SER A 179 6.84 14.50 18.20
N PRO A 180 6.07 15.25 19.02
CA PRO A 180 4.62 15.07 19.17
C PRO A 180 3.89 15.58 17.93
N ILE A 181 3.00 14.74 17.41
CA ILE A 181 2.05 15.07 16.34
C ILE A 181 1.31 16.36 16.73
N PRO A 182 1.40 17.46 15.93
CA PRO A 182 0.56 18.61 16.15
C PRO A 182 -0.90 18.21 15.89
N ARG A 183 -1.73 18.29 16.93
CA ARG A 183 -3.19 18.27 16.77
C ARG A 183 -3.58 19.49 15.94
N ARG A 184 -3.90 19.28 14.65
CA ARG A 184 -4.92 19.99 13.83
C ARG A 184 -4.60 19.77 12.35
N VAL A 185 -5.22 18.78 11.74
CA VAL A 185 -5.70 18.94 10.36
C VAL A 185 -7.13 19.42 10.52
N ALA A 186 -7.30 20.74 10.54
CA ALA A 186 -8.61 21.36 10.48
C ALA A 186 -9.02 21.37 9.01
N TRP A 187 -9.94 20.49 8.65
CA TRP A 187 -10.71 20.62 7.42
C TRP A 187 -11.53 21.91 7.53
N LYS A 188 -11.24 22.88 6.66
CA LYS A 188 -12.12 24.03 6.41
C LYS A 188 -13.06 23.67 5.27
#